data_AF-A0A6U3ZJQ6-F1
#
_entry.id   AF-A0A6U3ZJQ6-F1
#
_cell.length_a   1.000
_cell.length_b   1.000
_cell.length_c   1.000
_cell.angle_alpha   90.00
_cell.angle_beta   90.00
_cell.angle_gamma   90.00
#
_symmetry.space_group_name_H-M   'P 1'
#
loop_
_entity.id
_entity.type
_entity.pdbx_description
1 polymer ?
#
loop_
_entity_poly.entity_id
_entity_poly.type
_entity_poly.pdbx_seq_one_letter_code
_entity_poly.pdbx_strand_id
1 'polypeptide(L)'
;MGILVNSDGSMTPSCLFFIVGIPLVAIGIHHQQEESMTYENVGLFNKPLQLVLGLCFITLAVAIPLLESFLKWRGNVIGKENNLKYMMLPAEAIVDELKRLESDKKKVKSGPAEEKVAKSIGAMSDAAILAKSLQCIDALVYKCGQAQPKKGKNKSKKKKDKPQSDERNTPGEQNEHGNSNGLLHYESHGLETLCQEAAYIVLRLHPSNDKAVNAAIALLAVIAGDPEVRRRHYEEADKFGLDVPIRAMRDSLSRSKLYDDPPEDKERFCAELQRKGCLWVGALADEDKDIATKMVDEEGLQAVLDATEWYRHHEDVANWALWSIFILCYEHMGNKQELIRMNGIQRICRVMKNVPNCPEVARHGIGTLFDLLRQVPGSVKDVSQIRMIALNAGIHDVVKNAMVNFPKSLEIVMMGQQMLIATGYQGDIPQYEGNRNH
;
A
#
# COMPACT_ATOMS: atom_id res chain seq x y z
N MET A 1 -15.96 32.90 32.27
CA MET A 1 -16.94 31.98 31.64
C MET A 1 -17.18 30.86 32.65
N GLY A 2 -18.40 30.74 33.17
CA GLY A 2 -18.72 29.85 34.30
C GLY A 2 -18.75 28.38 33.88
N ILE A 3 -18.31 27.50 34.78
CA ILE A 3 -18.39 26.04 34.66
C ILE A 3 -19.53 25.58 35.56
N LEU A 4 -20.52 24.89 35.00
CA LEU A 4 -21.54 24.18 35.77
C LEU A 4 -21.09 22.72 35.95
N VAL A 5 -21.07 22.27 37.21
CA VAL A 5 -20.83 20.90 37.65
C VAL A 5 -22.13 20.40 38.30
N ASN A 6 -22.57 19.19 37.98
CA ASN A 6 -23.72 18.56 38.66
C ASN A 6 -23.35 18.10 40.08
N SER A 7 -24.35 18.10 40.96
CA SER A 7 -24.22 18.03 42.42
C SER A 7 -23.98 16.64 43.03
N ASP A 8 -23.79 15.58 42.23
CA ASP A 8 -23.66 14.20 42.71
C ASP A 8 -22.36 13.50 42.29
N GLY A 9 -21.42 14.21 41.67
CA GLY A 9 -20.04 13.74 41.48
C GLY A 9 -19.89 12.48 40.61
N SER A 10 -20.92 12.08 39.87
CA SER A 10 -20.85 10.95 38.93
C SER A 10 -20.85 11.42 37.47
N MET A 11 -19.98 10.84 36.64
CA MET A 11 -19.99 11.03 35.18
C MET A 11 -20.81 9.91 34.53
N THR A 12 -21.87 10.28 33.82
CA THR A 12 -22.61 9.37 32.94
C THR A 12 -21.96 9.34 31.53
N PRO A 13 -21.81 8.16 30.90
CA PRO A 13 -21.13 8.03 29.62
C PRO A 13 -22.12 8.24 28.47
N SER A 14 -22.44 9.50 28.18
CA SER A 14 -23.31 9.84 27.04
C SER A 14 -22.84 11.13 26.38
N CYS A 15 -21.78 11.05 25.58
CA CYS A 15 -21.44 11.98 24.49
C CYS A 15 -20.12 11.55 23.85
N LEU A 16 -20.15 10.68 22.83
CA LEU A 16 -19.07 10.50 21.85
C LEU A 16 -19.52 9.53 20.74
N PHE A 17 -20.29 10.04 19.78
CA PHE A 17 -20.50 9.41 18.48
C PHE A 17 -20.69 10.51 17.43
N PHE A 18 -19.60 11.01 16.87
CA PHE A 18 -19.49 11.76 15.61
C PHE A 18 -17.96 11.87 15.41
N ILE A 19 -17.31 11.22 14.45
CA ILE A 19 -17.33 11.44 13.00
C ILE A 19 -16.69 10.19 12.38
N VAL A 20 -17.38 9.52 11.45
CA VAL A 20 -16.92 9.00 10.14
C VAL A 20 -18.09 8.14 9.62
N GLY A 21 -18.83 8.65 8.62
CA GLY A 21 -19.82 7.84 7.89
C GLY A 21 -21.02 8.59 7.31
N ILE A 22 -20.92 8.94 6.02
CA ILE A 22 -22.00 9.02 5.01
C ILE A 22 -22.81 10.34 4.92
N PRO A 23 -23.01 10.92 3.70
CA PRO A 23 -24.19 11.71 3.39
C PRO A 23 -25.17 10.87 2.55
N LEU A 24 -26.15 10.28 3.23
CA LEU A 24 -27.36 9.72 2.63
C LEU A 24 -28.47 9.95 3.65
N VAL A 25 -29.59 10.47 3.16
CA VAL A 25 -30.82 10.81 3.87
C VAL A 25 -30.86 12.21 4.50
N ALA A 26 -31.11 13.20 3.64
CA ALA A 26 -31.88 14.38 4.01
C ALA A 26 -33.07 14.50 3.06
N ILE A 27 -34.11 13.68 3.27
CA ILE A 27 -35.49 13.93 2.81
C ILE A 27 -36.44 13.33 3.85
N GLY A 28 -37.24 14.18 4.48
CA GLY A 28 -38.46 13.75 5.17
C GLY A 28 -38.67 14.39 6.54
N ILE A 29 -39.22 15.62 6.54
CA ILE A 29 -40.41 16.05 7.30
C ILE A 29 -40.48 17.58 7.13
N HIS A 30 -41.25 18.03 6.13
CA HIS A 30 -42.22 19.12 6.27
C HIS A 30 -43.02 19.22 4.97
N HIS A 31 -44.29 18.85 5.05
CA HIS A 31 -45.28 19.03 4.01
C HIS A 31 -46.25 20.10 4.52
N GLN A 32 -46.15 21.32 3.99
CA GLN A 32 -47.24 22.28 3.79
C GLN A 32 -46.67 23.65 3.41
N GLN A 33 -46.78 24.01 2.13
CA GLN A 33 -47.51 25.16 1.60
C GLN A 33 -47.04 25.46 0.18
N GLU A 34 -48.02 25.60 -0.70
CA GLU A 34 -47.89 26.07 -2.08
C GLU A 34 -47.41 27.52 -2.10
N GLU A 35 -46.50 27.87 -3.02
CA GLU A 35 -46.65 29.00 -3.96
C GLU A 35 -45.44 29.15 -4.91
N SER A 36 -45.75 29.11 -6.22
CA SER A 36 -45.22 29.91 -7.35
C SER A 36 -43.71 30.03 -7.68
N MET A 37 -43.42 29.85 -8.99
CA MET A 37 -42.35 30.46 -9.83
C MET A 37 -40.88 30.04 -9.53
N THR A 38 -39.94 29.87 -10.48
CA THR A 38 -39.83 30.05 -11.94
C THR A 38 -38.61 29.23 -12.42
N TYR A 39 -38.55 28.95 -13.72
CA TYR A 39 -37.43 28.34 -14.43
C TYR A 39 -36.11 29.10 -14.28
N GLU A 40 -35.07 28.44 -13.77
CA GLU A 40 -33.66 28.55 -14.22
C GLU A 40 -32.81 27.51 -13.48
N ASN A 41 -32.50 26.38 -14.13
CA ASN A 41 -31.48 25.45 -13.64
C ASN A 41 -31.10 24.43 -14.74
N VAL A 42 -30.10 24.79 -15.55
CA VAL A 42 -29.30 23.83 -16.34
C VAL A 42 -27.85 23.98 -15.87
N GLY A 43 -27.49 23.33 -14.77
CA GLY A 43 -26.14 23.47 -14.20
C GLY A 43 -25.72 22.49 -13.11
N LEU A 44 -26.50 21.44 -12.85
CA LEU A 44 -26.24 20.52 -11.72
C LEU A 44 -26.34 19.04 -12.13
N PHE A 45 -25.63 18.67 -13.20
CA PHE A 45 -25.38 17.26 -13.54
C PHE A 45 -23.98 17.14 -14.15
N ASN A 46 -22.90 17.28 -13.36
CA ASN A 46 -21.56 16.88 -13.84
C ASN A 46 -20.49 16.61 -12.77
N LYS A 47 -20.78 16.73 -11.48
CA LYS A 47 -19.77 16.49 -10.42
C LYS A 47 -19.22 15.05 -10.38
N PRO A 48 -20.01 13.98 -10.63
CA PRO A 48 -19.46 12.62 -10.72
C PRO A 48 -18.56 12.43 -11.95
N LEU A 49 -18.88 13.09 -13.07
CA LEU A 49 -18.09 12.99 -14.30
C LEU A 49 -16.75 13.71 -14.16
N GLN A 50 -16.71 14.86 -13.47
CA GLN A 50 -15.46 15.57 -13.20
C GLN A 50 -14.52 14.79 -12.26
N LEU A 51 -15.07 14.05 -11.29
CA LEU A 51 -14.28 13.21 -10.40
C LEU A 51 -13.67 12.00 -11.13
N VAL A 52 -14.47 11.37 -12.01
CA VAL A 52 -14.02 10.24 -12.86
C VAL A 52 -12.99 10.69 -13.89
N LEU A 53 -13.20 11.84 -14.53
CA LEU A 53 -12.23 12.42 -15.45
C LEU A 53 -10.93 12.82 -14.71
N GLY A 54 -11.03 13.36 -13.49
CA GLY A 54 -9.87 13.66 -12.65
C GLY A 54 -9.04 12.42 -12.30
N LEU A 55 -9.69 11.32 -11.91
CA LEU A 55 -9.03 10.04 -11.63
C LEU A 55 -8.41 9.43 -12.90
N CYS A 56 -9.09 9.49 -14.05
CA CYS A 56 -8.52 9.07 -15.33
C CYS A 56 -7.29 9.90 -15.74
N PHE A 57 -7.30 11.20 -15.48
CA PHE A 57 -6.15 12.09 -15.75
C PHE A 57 -4.97 11.79 -14.83
N ILE A 58 -5.19 11.44 -13.56
CA ILE A 58 -4.13 11.03 -12.62
C ILE A 58 -3.53 9.69 -13.06
N THR A 59 -4.36 8.70 -13.42
CA THR A 59 -3.88 7.41 -13.93
C THR A 59 -3.10 7.57 -15.23
N LEU A 60 -3.55 8.42 -16.16
CA LEU A 60 -2.83 8.75 -17.39
C LEU A 60 -1.54 9.52 -17.12
N ALA A 61 -1.53 10.47 -16.18
CA ALA A 61 -0.34 11.27 -15.84
C ALA A 61 0.76 10.43 -15.18
N VAL A 62 0.41 9.31 -14.54
CA VAL A 62 1.39 8.33 -14.01
C VAL A 62 1.77 7.29 -15.07
N ALA A 63 0.81 6.83 -15.88
CA ALA A 63 1.04 5.82 -16.91
C ALA A 63 1.86 6.35 -18.10
N ILE A 64 1.71 7.62 -18.49
CA ILE A 64 2.40 8.21 -19.65
C ILE A 64 3.91 8.34 -19.42
N PRO A 65 4.44 8.87 -18.30
CA PRO A 65 5.88 8.91 -18.06
C PRO A 65 6.51 7.51 -17.91
N LEU A 66 5.75 6.55 -17.35
CA LEU A 66 6.14 5.14 -17.30
C LEU A 66 6.19 4.54 -18.72
N LEU A 67 5.21 4.83 -19.56
CA LEU A 67 5.13 4.39 -20.94
C LEU A 67 6.18 5.08 -21.83
N GLU A 68 6.49 6.35 -21.62
CA GLU A 68 7.55 7.08 -22.33
C GLU A 68 8.94 6.61 -21.91
N SER A 69 9.18 6.41 -20.62
CA SER A 69 10.42 5.78 -20.12
C SER A 69 10.56 4.37 -20.68
N PHE A 70 9.45 3.63 -20.77
CA PHE A 70 9.37 2.33 -21.41
C PHE A 70 9.61 2.38 -22.92
N LEU A 71 9.06 3.34 -23.67
CA LEU A 71 9.27 3.48 -25.11
C LEU A 71 10.68 3.97 -25.45
N LYS A 72 11.28 4.83 -24.60
CA LYS A 72 12.67 5.28 -24.71
C LYS A 72 13.63 4.14 -24.39
N TRP A 73 13.33 3.33 -23.39
CA TRP A 73 14.03 2.07 -23.13
C TRP A 73 13.85 1.06 -24.27
N ARG A 74 12.63 0.91 -24.80
CA ARG A 74 12.29 0.07 -25.96
C ARG A 74 13.10 0.47 -27.18
N GLY A 75 13.24 1.77 -27.46
CA GLY A 75 14.09 2.30 -28.54
C GLY A 75 15.58 1.95 -28.36
N ASN A 76 16.08 1.95 -27.12
CA ASN A 76 17.47 1.60 -26.81
C ASN A 76 17.74 0.08 -26.79
N VAL A 77 16.72 -0.75 -26.57
CA VAL A 77 16.83 -2.22 -26.51
C VAL A 77 16.52 -2.89 -27.84
N ILE A 78 15.70 -2.28 -28.70
CA ILE A 78 15.36 -2.76 -30.06
C ILE A 78 16.60 -2.88 -30.97
N GLY A 79 17.73 -2.26 -30.63
CA GLY A 79 18.99 -2.39 -31.38
C GLY A 79 19.68 -3.77 -31.30
N LYS A 80 19.11 -4.78 -30.61
CA LYS A 80 19.67 -6.13 -30.52
C LYS A 80 18.64 -7.19 -30.93
N GLU A 81 18.74 -7.66 -32.18
CA GLU A 81 17.82 -8.63 -32.84
C GLU A 81 17.50 -9.90 -32.01
N ASN A 82 18.41 -10.34 -31.14
CA ASN A 82 18.22 -11.58 -30.37
C ASN A 82 17.16 -11.50 -29.26
N ASN A 83 16.76 -10.31 -28.80
CA ASN A 83 15.79 -10.17 -27.72
C ASN A 83 14.33 -10.21 -28.20
N LEU A 84 14.07 -9.89 -29.47
CA LEU A 84 12.72 -9.86 -30.05
C LEU A 84 12.08 -11.25 -30.18
N LYS A 85 12.90 -12.28 -30.43
CA LYS A 85 12.42 -13.66 -30.57
C LYS A 85 11.71 -14.18 -29.32
N TYR A 86 12.17 -13.76 -28.13
CA TYR A 86 11.67 -14.26 -26.86
C TYR A 86 10.46 -13.48 -26.33
N MET A 87 10.29 -12.21 -26.74
CA MET A 87 9.13 -11.40 -26.33
C MET A 87 7.82 -11.81 -27.02
N MET A 88 7.88 -12.59 -28.10
CA MET A 88 6.71 -13.06 -28.85
C MET A 88 6.23 -14.46 -28.44
N LEU A 89 6.94 -15.12 -27.52
CA LEU A 89 6.58 -16.45 -27.06
C LEU A 89 5.47 -16.38 -25.98
N PRO A 90 4.52 -17.32 -25.99
CA PRO A 90 3.62 -17.54 -24.85
C PRO A 90 4.42 -17.78 -23.57
N ALA A 91 3.88 -17.37 -22.42
CA ALA A 91 4.58 -17.48 -21.14
C ALA A 91 5.06 -18.92 -20.84
N GLU A 92 4.26 -19.91 -21.24
CA GLU A 92 4.55 -21.33 -21.10
C GLU A 92 5.77 -21.73 -21.95
N ALA A 93 5.85 -21.23 -23.19
CA ALA A 93 6.98 -21.47 -24.08
C ALA A 93 8.27 -20.80 -23.60
N ILE A 94 8.17 -19.67 -22.89
CA ILE A 94 9.31 -19.01 -22.26
C ILE A 94 9.82 -19.83 -21.08
N VAL A 95 8.92 -20.34 -20.23
CA VAL A 95 9.28 -21.22 -19.09
C VAL A 95 9.94 -22.51 -19.58
N ASP A 96 9.42 -23.12 -20.63
CA ASP A 96 9.99 -24.35 -21.18
C ASP A 96 11.34 -24.11 -21.87
N GLU A 97 11.52 -22.97 -22.54
CA GLU A 97 12.81 -22.59 -23.12
C GLU A 97 13.85 -22.25 -22.03
N LEU A 98 13.45 -21.61 -20.92
CA LEU A 98 14.33 -21.41 -19.77
C LEU A 98 14.78 -22.74 -19.16
N LYS A 99 13.86 -23.70 -18.96
CA LYS A 99 14.20 -25.05 -18.50
C LYS A 99 15.16 -25.77 -19.46
N ARG A 100 14.97 -25.59 -20.77
CA ARG A 100 15.86 -26.13 -21.80
C ARG A 100 17.26 -25.55 -21.69
N LEU A 101 17.38 -24.23 -21.57
CA LEU A 101 18.68 -23.55 -21.43
C LEU A 101 19.39 -23.89 -20.13
N GLU A 102 18.67 -24.08 -19.02
CA GLU A 102 19.25 -24.57 -17.77
C GLU A 102 19.78 -26.00 -17.87
N SER A 103 19.05 -26.87 -18.60
CA SER A 103 19.51 -28.23 -18.92
C SER A 103 20.76 -28.20 -19.79
N ASP A 104 20.83 -27.29 -20.77
CA ASP A 104 21.99 -27.11 -21.63
C ASP A 104 23.18 -26.55 -20.85
N LYS A 105 22.97 -25.61 -19.92
CA LYS A 105 24.02 -25.10 -19.02
C LYS A 105 24.71 -26.21 -18.24
N LYS A 106 23.96 -27.20 -17.75
CA LYS A 106 24.51 -28.36 -17.02
C LYS A 106 25.40 -29.27 -17.89
N LYS A 107 25.27 -29.20 -19.23
CA LYS A 107 26.02 -30.04 -20.17
C LYS A 107 27.29 -29.36 -20.71
N VAL A 108 27.41 -28.04 -20.57
CA VAL A 108 28.57 -27.30 -21.07
C VAL A 108 29.68 -27.36 -20.03
N LYS A 109 30.85 -27.88 -20.44
CA LYS A 109 32.07 -27.83 -19.62
C LYS A 109 32.63 -26.40 -19.63
N SER A 110 33.20 -25.98 -18.50
CA SER A 110 33.69 -24.62 -18.24
C SER A 110 34.43 -23.99 -19.42
N GLY A 111 34.04 -22.78 -19.82
CA GLY A 111 34.68 -22.05 -20.92
C GLY A 111 33.78 -20.98 -21.57
N PRO A 112 34.18 -20.42 -22.73
CA PRO A 112 33.45 -19.33 -23.41
C PRO A 112 32.00 -19.69 -23.79
N ALA A 113 31.72 -20.99 -23.97
CA ALA A 113 30.38 -21.49 -24.23
C ALA A 113 29.46 -21.38 -23.00
N GLU A 114 29.99 -21.57 -21.78
CA GLU A 114 29.23 -21.44 -20.54
C GLU A 114 28.83 -19.97 -20.31
N GLU A 115 29.76 -19.03 -20.56
CA GLU A 115 29.48 -17.60 -20.46
C GLU A 115 28.40 -17.16 -21.46
N LYS A 116 28.41 -17.70 -22.68
CA LYS A 116 27.40 -17.40 -23.70
C LYS A 116 26.03 -17.93 -23.30
N VAL A 117 25.94 -19.16 -22.79
CA VAL A 117 24.68 -19.76 -22.28
C VAL A 117 24.19 -18.99 -21.06
N ALA A 118 25.06 -18.59 -20.13
CA ALA A 118 24.70 -17.77 -18.98
C ALA A 118 24.15 -16.39 -19.38
N LYS A 119 24.77 -15.72 -20.37
CA LYS A 119 24.27 -14.45 -20.92
C LYS A 119 22.93 -14.63 -21.62
N SER A 120 22.72 -15.72 -22.35
CA SER A 120 21.44 -16.03 -22.99
C SER A 120 20.34 -16.33 -21.97
N ILE A 121 20.63 -17.07 -20.89
CA ILE A 121 19.69 -17.31 -19.78
C ILE A 121 19.34 -15.98 -19.09
N GLY A 122 20.32 -15.12 -18.82
CA GLY A 122 20.08 -13.81 -18.21
C GLY A 122 19.18 -12.93 -19.09
N ALA A 123 19.51 -12.80 -20.38
CA ALA A 123 18.70 -12.02 -21.32
C ALA A 123 17.28 -12.57 -21.51
N MET A 124 17.13 -13.91 -21.54
CA MET A 124 15.81 -14.54 -21.60
C MET A 124 15.02 -14.39 -20.31
N SER A 125 15.64 -14.50 -19.14
CA SER A 125 14.95 -14.30 -17.87
C SER A 125 14.47 -12.85 -17.74
N ASP A 126 15.31 -11.87 -18.07
CA ASP A 126 14.92 -10.47 -18.08
C ASP A 126 13.76 -10.21 -19.06
N ALA A 127 13.83 -10.80 -20.27
CA ALA A 127 12.76 -10.71 -21.26
C ALA A 127 11.48 -11.46 -20.84
N ALA A 128 11.60 -12.59 -20.13
CA ALA A 128 10.51 -13.39 -19.60
C ALA A 128 9.76 -12.68 -18.49
N ILE A 129 10.51 -12.15 -17.52
CA ILE A 129 9.99 -11.37 -16.41
C ILE A 129 9.29 -10.14 -16.96
N LEU A 130 9.93 -9.43 -17.89
CA LEU A 130 9.32 -8.27 -18.51
C LEU A 130 8.08 -8.64 -19.34
N ALA A 131 8.12 -9.70 -20.15
CA ALA A 131 6.97 -10.13 -20.94
C ALA A 131 5.80 -10.57 -20.06
N LYS A 132 6.06 -11.27 -18.95
CA LYS A 132 5.02 -11.68 -18.01
C LYS A 132 4.47 -10.49 -17.21
N SER A 133 5.35 -9.59 -16.75
CA SER A 133 4.92 -8.34 -16.11
C SER A 133 4.10 -7.47 -17.06
N LEU A 134 4.49 -7.36 -18.33
CA LEU A 134 3.73 -6.63 -19.35
C LEU A 134 2.39 -7.30 -19.67
N GLN A 135 2.33 -8.62 -19.80
CA GLN A 135 1.07 -9.36 -19.96
C GLN A 135 0.14 -9.16 -18.76
N CYS A 136 0.68 -9.16 -17.54
CA CYS A 136 -0.07 -8.87 -16.33
C CYS A 136 -0.60 -7.43 -16.32
N ILE A 137 0.22 -6.46 -16.72
CA ILE A 137 -0.16 -5.04 -16.83
C ILE A 137 -1.24 -4.85 -17.91
N ASP A 138 -1.08 -5.42 -19.10
CA ASP A 138 -2.06 -5.34 -20.19
C ASP A 138 -3.40 -5.99 -19.79
N ALA A 139 -3.35 -7.12 -19.07
CA ALA A 139 -4.55 -7.76 -18.54
C ALA A 139 -5.23 -6.93 -17.44
N LEU A 140 -4.46 -6.24 -16.58
CA LEU A 140 -4.98 -5.31 -15.57
C LEU A 140 -5.66 -4.10 -16.23
N VAL A 141 -4.99 -3.47 -17.21
CA VAL A 141 -5.54 -2.33 -17.97
C VAL A 141 -6.83 -2.73 -18.69
N TYR A 142 -6.86 -3.92 -19.30
CA TYR A 142 -8.05 -4.44 -19.98
C TYR A 142 -9.22 -4.67 -19.02
N LYS A 143 -8.98 -5.27 -17.84
CA LYS A 143 -10.02 -5.48 -16.82
C LYS A 143 -10.55 -4.15 -16.26
N CYS A 144 -9.68 -3.17 -16.01
CA CYS A 144 -10.09 -1.82 -15.60
C CYS A 144 -10.97 -1.14 -16.66
N GLY A 145 -10.70 -1.34 -17.95
CA GLY A 145 -11.53 -0.84 -19.05
C GLY A 145 -12.90 -1.53 -19.18
N GLN A 146 -13.01 -2.79 -18.74
CA GLN A 146 -14.24 -3.61 -18.80
C GLN A 146 -15.17 -3.37 -17.59
N ALA A 147 -14.67 -2.82 -16.50
CA ALA A 147 -15.42 -2.53 -15.28
C ALA A 147 -16.33 -1.28 -15.45
N GLN A 148 -17.23 -1.29 -16.44
CA GLN A 148 -18.36 -0.36 -16.43
C GLN A 148 -19.45 -0.85 -15.45
N PRO A 149 -20.06 0.04 -14.66
CA PRO A 149 -21.13 -0.35 -13.76
C PRO A 149 -22.31 -0.90 -14.58
N LYS A 150 -22.58 -2.20 -14.42
CA LYS A 150 -23.81 -2.82 -14.95
C LYS A 150 -24.99 -2.06 -14.34
N LYS A 151 -25.69 -1.26 -15.16
CA LYS A 151 -26.95 -0.61 -14.78
C LYS A 151 -27.93 -1.71 -14.33
N GLY A 152 -28.07 -1.86 -13.01
CA GLY A 152 -29.05 -2.75 -12.42
C GLY A 152 -30.45 -2.34 -12.88
N LYS A 153 -31.08 -3.15 -13.73
CA LYS A 153 -32.51 -3.02 -14.01
C LYS A 153 -33.25 -3.43 -12.73
N ASN A 154 -33.72 -2.44 -11.96
CA ASN A 154 -34.66 -2.65 -10.87
C ASN A 154 -35.93 -3.32 -11.40
N LYS A 155 -36.02 -4.65 -11.27
CA LYS A 155 -37.28 -5.39 -11.40
C LYS A 155 -37.99 -5.33 -10.06
N SER A 156 -38.96 -4.44 -9.96
CA SER A 156 -39.96 -4.39 -8.89
C SER A 156 -40.76 -5.71 -8.87
N LYS A 157 -40.38 -6.64 -8.00
CA LYS A 157 -41.21 -7.82 -7.69
C LYS A 157 -42.25 -7.43 -6.64
N LYS A 158 -43.50 -7.35 -7.11
CA LYS A 158 -44.73 -7.20 -6.31
C LYS A 158 -44.91 -8.47 -5.47
N LYS A 159 -44.84 -8.33 -4.15
CA LYS A 159 -45.09 -9.39 -3.16
C LYS A 159 -46.60 -9.67 -3.13
N LYS A 160 -47.00 -10.94 -3.30
CA LYS A 160 -48.40 -11.39 -3.17
C LYS A 160 -48.40 -12.55 -2.18
N ASP A 161 -49.06 -12.34 -1.05
CA ASP A 161 -49.23 -13.31 0.02
C ASP A 161 -50.20 -14.42 -0.38
N LYS A 162 -49.89 -15.68 -0.02
CA LYS A 162 -50.84 -16.74 0.43
C LYS A 162 -50.11 -18.07 0.77
N PRO A 163 -50.77 -19.04 1.45
CA PRO A 163 -50.35 -19.50 2.78
C PRO A 163 -49.85 -20.95 2.83
N GLN A 164 -49.40 -21.32 4.05
CA GLN A 164 -49.03 -22.66 4.50
C GLN A 164 -50.04 -23.76 4.16
N SER A 165 -49.50 -24.91 3.73
CA SER A 165 -50.06 -26.23 3.98
C SER A 165 -48.96 -27.29 3.91
N ASP A 166 -49.09 -28.26 4.81
CA ASP A 166 -48.22 -29.40 5.07
C ASP A 166 -48.07 -30.40 3.91
N GLU A 167 -46.97 -31.16 3.93
CA GLU A 167 -46.92 -32.64 3.94
C GLU A 167 -45.74 -33.28 3.15
N ARG A 168 -45.12 -34.23 3.86
CA ARG A 168 -44.58 -35.55 3.45
C ARG A 168 -43.18 -35.70 2.83
N ASN A 169 -42.49 -36.62 3.51
CA ASN A 169 -41.31 -37.40 3.14
C ASN A 169 -41.48 -38.23 1.86
N THR A 170 -40.38 -38.38 1.11
CA THR A 170 -39.89 -39.70 0.65
C THR A 170 -38.39 -39.66 0.29
N PRO A 171 -37.64 -40.76 0.50
CA PRO A 171 -36.22 -40.87 0.17
C PRO A 171 -35.98 -41.61 -1.17
N GLY A 172 -34.91 -41.24 -1.85
CA GLY A 172 -34.39 -41.87 -3.08
C GLY A 172 -33.46 -40.85 -3.74
N GLU A 173 -32.31 -41.16 -4.32
CA GLU A 173 -31.69 -42.41 -4.75
C GLU A 173 -30.18 -42.16 -4.74
N GLN A 174 -29.42 -43.16 -4.33
CA GLN A 174 -27.98 -43.21 -4.54
C GLN A 174 -27.72 -43.48 -6.03
N ASN A 175 -26.96 -42.62 -6.68
CA ASN A 175 -26.27 -42.95 -7.92
C ASN A 175 -24.79 -42.60 -7.76
N GLU A 176 -24.03 -43.61 -7.37
CA GLU A 176 -22.63 -43.75 -7.70
C GLU A 176 -22.51 -44.06 -9.19
N HIS A 177 -21.61 -43.36 -9.88
CA HIS A 177 -20.70 -43.83 -10.94
C HIS A 177 -20.41 -42.72 -11.93
N GLY A 178 -19.13 -42.51 -12.23
CA GLY A 178 -18.76 -41.95 -13.52
C GLY A 178 -17.63 -40.93 -13.53
N ASN A 179 -16.42 -41.47 -13.39
CA ASN A 179 -15.33 -41.19 -14.32
C ASN A 179 -14.63 -39.82 -14.23
N SER A 180 -13.55 -39.85 -13.46
CA SER A 180 -12.25 -39.22 -13.71
C SER A 180 -12.02 -38.77 -15.16
N ASN A 181 -12.26 -37.48 -15.42
CA ASN A 181 -11.40 -36.68 -16.26
C ASN A 181 -10.73 -35.67 -15.35
N GLY A 182 -9.50 -35.97 -14.92
CA GLY A 182 -8.61 -35.08 -14.18
C GLY A 182 -8.13 -33.92 -15.05
N LEU A 183 -9.07 -33.18 -15.63
CA LEU A 183 -8.83 -31.86 -16.13
C LEU A 183 -8.75 -31.00 -14.88
N LEU A 184 -7.53 -30.61 -14.49
CA LEU A 184 -7.27 -29.71 -13.37
C LEU A 184 -8.35 -28.63 -13.38
N HIS A 185 -9.26 -28.66 -12.40
CA HIS A 185 -10.11 -27.54 -12.10
C HIS A 185 -9.16 -26.43 -11.67
N TYR A 186 -8.63 -25.70 -12.66
CA TYR A 186 -8.06 -24.40 -12.44
C TYR A 186 -9.24 -23.55 -12.01
N GLU A 187 -9.46 -23.52 -10.69
CA GLU A 187 -10.12 -22.39 -10.07
C GLU A 187 -9.50 -21.16 -10.70
N SER A 188 -10.36 -20.27 -11.21
CA SER A 188 -9.96 -19.04 -11.88
C SER A 188 -9.14 -18.22 -10.88
N HIS A 189 -7.84 -18.50 -10.80
CA HIS A 189 -6.90 -17.74 -10.00
C HIS A 189 -7.00 -16.30 -10.49
N GLY A 190 -7.35 -15.41 -9.57
CA GLY A 190 -7.38 -13.97 -9.83
C GLY A 190 -6.05 -13.55 -10.45
N LEU A 191 -6.08 -12.55 -11.33
CA LEU A 191 -4.87 -12.07 -11.99
C LEU A 191 -3.82 -11.63 -10.95
N GLU A 192 -4.30 -11.12 -9.83
CA GLU A 192 -3.61 -10.71 -8.63
C GLU A 192 -2.81 -11.87 -8.02
N THR A 193 -3.42 -13.05 -7.85
CA THR A 193 -2.73 -14.25 -7.33
C THR A 193 -1.64 -14.79 -8.26
N LEU A 194 -1.84 -14.67 -9.58
CA LEU A 194 -0.82 -15.00 -10.57
C LEU A 194 0.35 -14.00 -10.54
N CYS A 195 0.05 -12.71 -10.38
CA CYS A 195 1.04 -11.66 -10.19
C CYS A 195 1.86 -11.88 -8.92
N GLN A 196 1.22 -12.26 -7.81
CA GLN A 196 1.89 -12.61 -6.56
C GLN A 196 2.85 -13.79 -6.77
N GLU A 197 2.37 -14.87 -7.42
CA GLU A 197 3.21 -16.03 -7.72
C GLU A 197 4.42 -15.69 -8.59
N ALA A 198 4.21 -14.93 -9.66
CA ALA A 198 5.28 -14.47 -10.52
C ALA A 198 6.32 -13.64 -9.74
N ALA A 199 5.88 -12.69 -8.92
CA ALA A 199 6.79 -11.86 -8.12
C ALA A 199 7.62 -12.70 -7.14
N TYR A 200 7.01 -13.65 -6.44
CA TYR A 200 7.71 -14.53 -5.51
C TYR A 200 8.72 -15.46 -6.19
N ILE A 201 8.40 -15.96 -7.39
CA ILE A 201 9.35 -16.72 -8.21
C ILE A 201 10.57 -15.84 -8.55
N VAL A 202 10.34 -14.60 -8.99
CA VAL A 202 11.42 -13.67 -9.34
C VAL A 202 12.30 -13.35 -8.13
N LEU A 203 11.72 -13.06 -6.97
CA LEU A 203 12.47 -12.77 -5.75
C LEU A 203 13.36 -13.94 -5.32
N ARG A 204 12.90 -15.18 -5.49
CA ARG A 204 13.67 -16.39 -5.16
C ARG A 204 14.76 -16.72 -6.16
N LEU A 205 14.49 -16.56 -7.46
CA LEU A 205 15.45 -16.88 -8.51
C LEU A 205 16.51 -15.80 -8.70
N HIS A 206 16.17 -14.54 -8.42
CA HIS A 206 17.04 -13.39 -8.67
C HIS A 206 17.18 -12.43 -7.48
N PRO A 207 17.49 -12.92 -6.26
CA PRO A 207 17.54 -12.09 -5.05
C PRO A 207 18.64 -11.01 -5.08
N SER A 208 19.68 -11.21 -5.91
CA SER A 208 20.80 -10.28 -6.06
C SER A 208 20.67 -9.32 -7.24
N ASN A 209 19.63 -9.44 -8.08
CA ASN A 209 19.41 -8.56 -9.21
C ASN A 209 18.40 -7.46 -8.82
N ASP A 210 18.90 -6.29 -8.43
CA ASP A 210 18.05 -5.20 -7.94
C ASP A 210 17.00 -4.73 -8.95
N LYS A 211 17.21 -4.92 -10.27
CA LYS A 211 16.19 -4.62 -11.29
C LYS A 211 15.02 -5.59 -11.23
N ALA A 212 15.32 -6.88 -11.12
CA ALA A 212 14.30 -7.92 -10.97
C ALA A 212 13.56 -7.78 -9.64
N VAL A 213 14.29 -7.54 -8.54
CA VAL A 213 13.72 -7.28 -7.22
C VAL A 213 12.80 -6.04 -7.25
N ASN A 214 13.26 -4.92 -7.80
CA ASN A 214 12.46 -3.70 -7.93
C ASN A 214 11.15 -3.94 -8.69
N ALA A 215 11.18 -4.70 -9.79
CA ALA A 215 10.00 -5.04 -10.57
C ALA A 215 9.03 -5.95 -9.79
N ALA A 216 9.55 -6.97 -9.11
CA ALA A 216 8.75 -7.88 -8.30
C ALA A 216 8.08 -7.18 -7.10
N ILE A 217 8.82 -6.35 -6.37
CA ILE A 217 8.28 -5.54 -5.26
C ILE A 217 7.24 -4.54 -5.77
N ALA A 218 7.47 -3.90 -6.93
CA ALA A 218 6.46 -3.03 -7.54
C ALA A 218 5.16 -3.78 -7.83
N LEU A 219 5.26 -5.00 -8.38
CA LEU A 219 4.09 -5.81 -8.68
C LEU A 219 3.34 -6.21 -7.40
N LEU A 220 4.06 -6.61 -6.34
CA LEU A 220 3.49 -6.91 -5.03
C LEU A 220 2.78 -5.70 -4.43
N ALA A 221 3.36 -4.50 -4.54
CA ALA A 221 2.75 -3.27 -4.04
C ALA A 221 1.39 -2.99 -4.71
N VAL A 222 1.28 -3.21 -6.03
CA VAL A 222 0.05 -2.97 -6.81
C VAL A 222 -1.08 -3.90 -6.39
N ILE A 223 -0.78 -5.14 -6.04
CA ILE A 223 -1.77 -6.17 -5.70
C ILE A 223 -1.99 -6.33 -4.18
N ALA A 224 -1.29 -5.55 -3.35
CA ALA A 224 -1.30 -5.72 -1.89
C ALA A 224 -2.67 -5.50 -1.23
N GLY A 225 -3.56 -4.72 -1.88
CA GLY A 225 -4.92 -4.49 -1.41
C GLY A 225 -5.91 -5.61 -1.75
N ASP A 226 -5.51 -6.61 -2.54
CA ASP A 226 -6.40 -7.70 -2.92
C ASP A 226 -6.60 -8.69 -1.74
N PRO A 227 -7.85 -8.98 -1.32
CA PRO A 227 -8.11 -9.83 -0.16
C PRO A 227 -7.56 -11.26 -0.32
N GLU A 228 -7.54 -11.79 -1.54
CA GLU A 228 -7.05 -13.14 -1.81
C GLU A 228 -5.53 -13.19 -1.72
N VAL A 229 -4.83 -12.18 -2.25
CA VAL A 229 -3.38 -12.01 -2.06
C VAL A 229 -3.02 -11.98 -0.58
N ARG A 230 -3.75 -11.21 0.23
CA ARG A 230 -3.58 -11.13 1.69
C ARG A 230 -3.82 -12.48 2.38
N ARG A 231 -4.91 -13.17 2.05
CA ARG A 231 -5.24 -14.49 2.59
C ARG A 231 -4.13 -15.51 2.37
N ARG A 232 -3.52 -15.53 1.17
CA ARG A 232 -2.41 -16.44 0.84
C ARG A 232 -1.15 -16.23 1.68
N HIS A 233 -0.91 -15.01 2.19
CA HIS A 233 0.20 -14.77 3.12
C HIS A 233 0.04 -15.52 4.45
N TYR A 234 -1.19 -15.92 4.83
CA TYR A 234 -1.44 -16.79 5.97
C TYR A 234 -1.45 -18.25 5.61
N GLU A 235 -2.37 -18.61 4.71
CA GLU A 235 -2.70 -20.00 4.47
C GLU A 235 -1.61 -20.74 3.69
N GLU A 236 -0.85 -20.00 2.89
CA GLU A 236 0.24 -20.52 2.08
C GLU A 236 1.58 -19.90 2.51
N ALA A 237 1.79 -19.67 3.82
CA ALA A 237 2.98 -19.00 4.35
C ALA A 237 4.31 -19.64 3.91
N ASP A 238 4.36 -20.96 3.71
CA ASP A 238 5.57 -21.63 3.19
C ASP A 238 5.93 -21.16 1.77
N LYS A 239 4.91 -20.82 0.97
CA LYS A 239 5.05 -20.39 -0.43
C LYS A 239 5.02 -18.86 -0.58
N PHE A 240 4.35 -18.15 0.31
CA PHE A 240 4.16 -16.69 0.25
C PHE A 240 4.48 -16.01 1.58
N GLY A 241 5.49 -16.48 2.32
CA GLY A 241 5.98 -15.83 3.54
C GLY A 241 6.44 -14.39 3.26
N LEU A 242 6.13 -13.46 4.18
CA LEU A 242 6.49 -12.05 4.02
C LEU A 242 8.01 -11.86 4.07
N ASP A 243 8.73 -12.81 4.65
CA ASP A 243 10.17 -12.85 4.81
C ASP A 243 10.90 -12.77 3.46
N VAL A 244 10.33 -13.30 2.38
CA VAL A 244 10.95 -13.28 1.05
C VAL A 244 11.08 -11.83 0.52
N PRO A 245 10.00 -11.06 0.33
CA PRO A 245 10.12 -9.66 -0.07
C PRO A 245 10.82 -8.77 0.96
N ILE A 246 10.62 -8.98 2.28
CA ILE A 246 11.33 -8.21 3.32
C ILE A 246 12.84 -8.43 3.23
N ARG A 247 13.29 -9.68 3.10
CA ARG A 247 14.71 -10.02 2.93
C ARG A 247 15.26 -9.40 1.65
N ALA A 248 14.51 -9.44 0.54
CA ALA A 248 14.94 -8.81 -0.71
C ALA A 248 15.15 -7.29 -0.58
N MET A 249 14.28 -6.59 0.17
CA MET A 249 14.46 -5.17 0.50
C MET A 249 15.74 -4.93 1.30
N ARG A 250 15.98 -5.74 2.34
CA ARG A 250 17.15 -5.62 3.23
C ARG A 250 18.46 -5.97 2.53
N ASP A 251 18.46 -7.01 1.71
CA ASP A 251 19.63 -7.43 0.95
C ASP A 251 20.00 -6.38 -0.10
N SER A 252 19.00 -5.80 -0.78
CA SER A 252 19.20 -4.67 -1.70
C SER A 252 19.80 -3.46 -0.99
N LEU A 253 19.23 -3.07 0.17
CA LEU A 253 19.77 -1.98 0.97
C LEU A 253 21.21 -2.26 1.44
N SER A 254 21.50 -3.48 1.86
CA SER A 254 22.84 -3.90 2.29
C SER A 254 23.83 -3.80 1.15
N ARG A 255 23.45 -4.17 -0.08
CA ARG A 255 24.27 -3.95 -1.28
C ARG A 255 24.49 -2.48 -1.57
N SER A 256 23.48 -1.62 -1.41
CA SER A 256 23.64 -0.17 -1.58
C SER A 256 24.65 0.43 -0.61
N LYS A 257 24.72 -0.09 0.63
CA LYS A 257 25.68 0.34 1.67
C LYS A 257 27.13 -0.05 1.38
N LEU A 258 27.39 -0.95 0.43
CA LEU A 258 28.75 -1.33 0.04
C LEU A 258 29.44 -0.27 -0.85
N TYR A 259 28.70 0.75 -1.29
CA TYR A 259 29.24 1.86 -2.07
C TYR A 259 29.41 3.07 -1.16
N ASP A 260 30.65 3.53 -0.98
CA ASP A 260 30.94 4.73 -0.18
C ASP A 260 30.36 6.00 -0.83
N ASP A 261 30.34 6.05 -2.16
CA ASP A 261 29.80 7.14 -2.98
C ASP A 261 29.21 6.56 -4.28
N PRO A 262 27.99 5.98 -4.23
CA PRO A 262 27.36 5.42 -5.43
C PRO A 262 27.06 6.53 -6.44
N PRO A 263 27.20 6.28 -7.76
CA PRO A 263 26.71 7.20 -8.77
C PRO A 263 25.25 7.57 -8.52
N GLU A 264 24.88 8.83 -8.74
CA GLU A 264 23.55 9.36 -8.44
C GLU A 264 22.41 8.49 -9.01
N ASP A 265 22.54 8.03 -10.26
CA ASP A 265 21.54 7.15 -10.90
C ASP A 265 21.34 5.83 -10.14
N LYS A 266 22.41 5.31 -9.54
CA LYS A 266 22.38 4.09 -8.75
C LYS A 266 21.72 4.33 -7.39
N GLU A 267 22.08 5.43 -6.73
CA GLU A 267 21.44 5.83 -5.48
C GLU A 267 19.93 6.02 -5.68
N ARG A 268 19.52 6.79 -6.70
CA ARG A 268 18.11 7.01 -7.06
C ARG A 268 17.39 5.69 -7.36
N PHE A 269 18.04 4.79 -8.10
CA PHE A 269 17.45 3.49 -8.41
C PHE A 269 17.23 2.64 -7.15
N CYS A 270 18.21 2.58 -6.25
CA CYS A 270 18.08 1.82 -5.01
C CYS A 270 17.09 2.48 -4.04
N ALA A 271 17.02 3.81 -3.99
CA ALA A 271 16.00 4.56 -3.25
C ALA A 271 14.59 4.22 -3.75
N GLU A 272 14.38 4.15 -5.08
CA GLU A 272 13.10 3.79 -5.68
C GLU A 272 12.65 2.37 -5.31
N LEU A 273 13.58 1.42 -5.24
CA LEU A 273 13.30 0.07 -4.74
C LEU A 273 12.82 0.10 -3.29
N GLN A 274 13.50 0.84 -2.41
CA GLN A 274 13.09 0.96 -1.01
C GLN A 274 11.75 1.70 -0.86
N ARG A 275 11.50 2.73 -1.67
CA ARG A 275 10.22 3.45 -1.71
C ARG A 275 9.06 2.48 -1.97
N LYS A 276 9.19 1.64 -3.01
CA LYS A 276 8.18 0.62 -3.34
C LYS A 276 8.06 -0.47 -2.28
N GLY A 277 9.19 -0.85 -1.68
CA GLY A 277 9.21 -1.79 -0.57
C GLY A 277 8.41 -1.27 0.62
N CYS A 278 8.61 0.00 0.99
CA CYS A 278 7.82 0.65 2.02
C CYS A 278 6.34 0.65 1.63
N LEU A 279 6.00 1.15 0.42
CA LEU A 279 4.62 1.15 -0.08
C LEU A 279 3.96 -0.25 0.01
N TRP A 280 4.66 -1.32 -0.40
CA TRP A 280 4.16 -2.68 -0.30
C TRP A 280 3.89 -3.09 1.16
N VAL A 281 4.84 -2.83 2.08
CA VAL A 281 4.68 -3.12 3.50
C VAL A 281 3.43 -2.45 4.08
N GLY A 282 3.27 -1.14 3.85
CA GLY A 282 2.11 -0.41 4.34
C GLY A 282 0.80 -0.87 3.69
N ALA A 283 0.78 -1.04 2.37
CA ALA A 283 -0.44 -1.42 1.64
C ALA A 283 -0.93 -2.84 1.96
N LEU A 284 -0.01 -3.75 2.27
CA LEU A 284 -0.38 -5.12 2.64
C LEU A 284 -0.94 -5.18 4.07
N ALA A 285 -0.37 -4.40 4.99
CA ALA A 285 -0.81 -4.33 6.38
C ALA A 285 -2.06 -3.47 6.61
N ASP A 286 -2.44 -2.63 5.63
CA ASP A 286 -3.58 -1.73 5.74
C ASP A 286 -4.88 -2.52 5.96
N GLU A 287 -5.68 -2.15 6.96
CA GLU A 287 -6.94 -2.82 7.36
C GLU A 287 -6.80 -4.26 7.93
N ASP A 288 -5.60 -4.84 8.04
CA ASP A 288 -5.38 -6.20 8.57
C ASP A 288 -4.34 -6.22 9.69
N LYS A 289 -4.83 -6.24 10.94
CA LYS A 289 -3.99 -6.20 12.16
C LYS A 289 -3.13 -7.44 12.34
N ASP A 290 -3.63 -8.60 11.89
CA ASP A 290 -2.86 -9.82 11.96
C ASP A 290 -1.68 -9.74 10.96
N ILE A 291 -1.88 -9.10 9.78
CA ILE A 291 -0.82 -8.99 8.76
C ILE A 291 0.19 -7.99 9.27
N ALA A 292 -0.28 -6.89 9.85
CA ALA A 292 0.58 -5.92 10.50
C ALA A 292 1.44 -6.57 11.60
N THR A 293 0.89 -7.48 12.41
CA THR A 293 1.66 -8.24 13.42
C THR A 293 2.71 -9.10 12.75
N LYS A 294 2.31 -9.95 11.81
CA LYS A 294 3.21 -10.88 11.11
C LYS A 294 4.32 -10.15 10.37
N MET A 295 4.01 -9.00 9.76
CA MET A 295 4.97 -8.13 9.09
C MET A 295 6.04 -7.61 10.06
N VAL A 296 5.67 -7.27 11.30
CA VAL A 296 6.63 -6.86 12.33
C VAL A 296 7.46 -8.06 12.82
N ASP A 297 6.82 -9.21 13.04
CA ASP A 297 7.50 -10.45 13.46
C ASP A 297 8.55 -10.90 12.43
N GLU A 298 8.30 -10.67 11.13
CA GLU A 298 9.21 -10.98 10.03
C GLU A 298 10.18 -9.82 9.68
N GLU A 299 10.42 -8.91 10.63
CA GLU A 299 11.37 -7.79 10.55
C GLU A 299 11.03 -6.70 9.51
N GLY A 300 9.78 -6.63 9.04
CA GLY A 300 9.32 -5.62 8.08
C GLY A 300 9.43 -4.19 8.61
N LEU A 301 9.11 -3.97 9.89
CA LEU A 301 9.29 -2.66 10.53
C LEU A 301 10.76 -2.24 10.57
N GLN A 302 11.67 -3.17 10.88
CA GLN A 302 13.10 -2.91 10.87
C GLN A 302 13.59 -2.52 9.47
N ALA A 303 13.12 -3.24 8.44
CA ALA A 303 13.47 -2.93 7.05
C ALA A 303 13.04 -1.50 6.65
N VAL A 304 11.83 -1.07 7.03
CA VAL A 304 11.33 0.29 6.78
C VAL A 304 12.14 1.35 7.56
N LEU A 305 12.47 1.08 8.83
CA LEU A 305 13.30 1.97 9.65
C LEU A 305 14.76 2.07 9.14
N ASP A 306 15.28 1.03 8.48
CA ASP A 306 16.62 1.07 7.90
C ASP A 306 16.65 1.79 6.55
N ALA A 307 15.57 1.69 5.77
CA ALA A 307 15.39 2.46 4.54
C ALA A 307 15.37 3.97 4.83
N THR A 308 14.64 4.40 5.88
CA THR A 308 14.57 5.82 6.27
C THR A 308 15.90 6.38 6.79
N GLU A 309 16.71 5.55 7.47
CA GLU A 309 18.00 5.98 7.98
C GLU A 309 19.04 6.15 6.85
N TRP A 310 19.01 5.25 5.87
CA TRP A 310 19.96 5.30 4.75
C TRP A 310 19.56 6.35 3.71
N TYR A 311 18.33 6.31 3.21
CA TYR A 311 17.81 7.25 2.21
C TYR A 311 17.17 8.48 2.87
N ARG A 312 17.80 9.00 3.93
CA ARG A 312 17.24 10.01 4.84
C ARG A 312 16.92 11.37 4.20
N HIS A 313 17.44 11.65 3.01
CA HIS A 313 17.18 12.89 2.25
C HIS A 313 16.27 12.65 1.04
N HIS A 314 15.86 11.41 0.78
CA HIS A 314 14.94 11.07 -0.32
C HIS A 314 13.51 11.24 0.17
N GLU A 315 12.87 12.34 -0.24
CA GLU A 315 11.52 12.71 0.17
C GLU A 315 10.50 11.59 -0.04
N ASP A 316 10.55 10.92 -1.19
CA ASP A 316 9.62 9.84 -1.51
C ASP A 316 9.80 8.62 -0.60
N VAL A 317 11.04 8.24 -0.29
CA VAL A 317 11.31 7.12 0.63
C VAL A 317 10.82 7.49 2.03
N ALA A 318 11.13 8.71 2.50
CA ALA A 318 10.69 9.22 3.79
C ALA A 318 9.16 9.22 3.92
N ASN A 319 8.45 9.69 2.89
CA ASN A 319 6.99 9.73 2.88
C ASN A 319 6.39 8.32 3.03
N TRP A 320 6.72 7.41 2.11
CA TRP A 320 6.13 6.07 2.10
C TRP A 320 6.55 5.22 3.29
N ALA A 321 7.76 5.43 3.81
CA ALA A 321 8.19 4.75 5.02
C ALA A 321 7.46 5.23 6.26
N LEU A 322 7.28 6.55 6.45
CA LEU A 322 6.50 7.07 7.58
C LEU A 322 5.03 6.66 7.50
N TRP A 323 4.44 6.64 6.29
CA TRP A 323 3.11 6.08 6.08
C TRP A 323 3.04 4.61 6.49
N SER A 324 4.02 3.79 6.09
CA SER A 324 4.06 2.36 6.43
C SER A 324 4.20 2.14 7.94
N ILE A 325 5.07 2.92 8.60
CA ILE A 325 5.22 2.88 10.06
C ILE A 325 3.91 3.25 10.75
N PHE A 326 3.21 4.29 10.25
CA PHE A 326 1.90 4.69 10.75
C PHE A 326 0.91 3.52 10.66
N ILE A 327 0.74 2.92 9.47
CA ILE A 327 -0.19 1.80 9.25
C ILE A 327 0.14 0.61 10.16
N LEU A 328 1.41 0.21 10.23
CA LEU A 328 1.83 -0.91 11.08
C LEU A 328 1.55 -0.67 12.57
N CYS A 329 1.56 0.58 13.03
CA CYS A 329 1.39 0.94 14.44
C CYS A 329 -0.03 1.38 14.79
N TYR A 330 -0.85 1.75 13.81
CA TYR A 330 -2.16 2.35 14.03
C TYR A 330 -3.07 1.41 14.81
N GLU A 331 -3.48 1.84 16.00
CA GLU A 331 -4.26 1.03 16.96
C GLU A 331 -3.65 -0.34 17.31
N HIS A 332 -2.35 -0.51 17.13
CA HIS A 332 -1.67 -1.80 17.33
C HIS A 332 -0.61 -1.72 18.42
N MET A 333 -0.96 -2.11 19.65
CA MET A 333 -0.10 -1.90 20.82
C MET A 333 1.23 -2.66 20.78
N GLY A 334 1.24 -3.91 20.29
CA GLY A 334 2.47 -4.70 20.17
C GLY A 334 3.49 -4.02 19.26
N ASN A 335 3.08 -3.73 18.03
CA ASN A 335 3.87 -2.98 17.04
C ASN A 335 4.34 -1.60 17.55
N LYS A 336 3.51 -0.85 18.31
CA LYS A 336 3.97 0.40 18.94
C LYS A 336 5.11 0.17 19.94
N GLN A 337 5.00 -0.86 20.78
CA GLN A 337 6.07 -1.22 21.73
C GLN A 337 7.34 -1.60 20.99
N GLU A 338 7.21 -2.33 19.89
CA GLU A 338 8.35 -2.73 19.07
C GLU A 338 9.01 -1.53 18.39
N LEU A 339 8.22 -0.61 17.84
CA LEU A 339 8.71 0.66 17.31
C LEU A 339 9.50 1.46 18.36
N ILE A 340 9.01 1.54 19.60
CA ILE A 340 9.70 2.23 20.70
C ILE A 340 11.02 1.51 21.03
N ARG A 341 11.00 0.18 21.12
CA ARG A 341 12.18 -0.67 21.39
C ARG A 341 13.28 -0.46 20.34
N MET A 342 12.90 -0.23 19.08
CA MET A 342 13.82 0.02 17.96
C MET A 342 14.31 1.48 17.86
N ASN A 343 14.08 2.32 18.88
CA ASN A 343 14.34 3.77 18.84
C ASN A 343 13.60 4.49 17.69
N GLY A 344 12.40 4.00 17.36
CA GLY A 344 11.59 4.49 16.25
C GLY A 344 11.20 5.95 16.36
N ILE A 345 10.92 6.44 17.59
CA ILE A 345 10.57 7.86 17.83
C ILE A 345 11.70 8.79 17.39
N GLN A 346 12.95 8.46 17.76
CA GLN A 346 14.13 9.23 17.38
C GLN A 346 14.33 9.21 15.86
N ARG A 347 14.15 8.05 15.21
CA ARG A 347 14.26 7.92 13.75
C ARG A 347 13.19 8.73 13.03
N ILE A 348 11.92 8.69 13.47
CA ILE A 348 10.83 9.50 12.89
C ILE A 348 11.16 10.99 13.00
N CYS A 349 11.57 11.46 14.19
CA CYS A 349 11.96 12.86 14.38
C CYS A 349 13.13 13.25 13.46
N ARG A 350 14.13 12.38 13.29
CA ARG A 350 15.26 12.60 12.39
C ARG A 350 14.82 12.72 10.92
N VAL A 351 13.93 11.84 10.46
CA VAL A 351 13.38 11.89 9.09
C VAL A 351 12.66 13.22 8.84
N MET A 352 11.81 13.64 9.77
CA MET A 352 11.11 14.93 9.68
C MET A 352 12.06 16.14 9.68
N LYS A 353 13.21 16.05 10.36
CA LYS A 353 14.27 17.10 10.30
C LYS A 353 14.98 17.12 8.96
N ASN A 354 15.21 15.95 8.35
CA ASN A 354 15.93 15.84 7.08
C ASN A 354 15.08 16.19 5.86
N VAL A 355 13.75 16.05 5.95
CA VAL A 355 12.80 16.37 4.89
C VAL A 355 11.69 17.32 5.42
N PRO A 356 12.04 18.54 5.85
CA PRO A 356 11.11 19.44 6.56
C PRO A 356 10.09 20.13 5.65
N ASN A 357 10.31 20.10 4.33
CA ASN A 357 9.51 20.83 3.34
C ASN A 357 8.47 19.94 2.63
N CYS A 358 8.38 18.66 3.00
CA CYS A 358 7.38 17.74 2.48
C CYS A 358 6.14 17.67 3.39
N PRO A 359 4.95 18.07 2.92
CA PRO A 359 3.72 18.03 3.73
C PRO A 359 3.32 16.60 4.10
N GLU A 360 3.58 15.62 3.24
CA GLU A 360 3.24 14.22 3.47
C GLU A 360 4.11 13.60 4.56
N VAL A 361 5.43 13.86 4.54
CA VAL A 361 6.35 13.47 5.62
C VAL A 361 5.92 14.09 6.95
N ALA A 362 5.56 15.37 6.94
CA ALA A 362 5.07 16.04 8.14
C ALA A 362 3.75 15.43 8.65
N ARG A 363 2.78 15.16 7.76
CA ARG A 363 1.49 14.56 8.13
C ARG A 363 1.68 13.17 8.72
N HIS A 364 2.38 12.27 8.04
CA HIS A 364 2.58 10.89 8.51
C HIS A 364 3.45 10.83 9.78
N GLY A 365 4.49 11.67 9.85
CA GLY A 365 5.33 11.78 11.04
C GLY A 365 4.55 12.27 12.26
N ILE A 366 3.78 13.35 12.12
CA ILE A 366 2.92 13.87 13.20
C ILE A 366 1.85 12.85 13.56
N GLY A 367 1.16 12.24 12.58
CA GLY A 367 0.12 11.24 12.84
C GLY A 367 0.65 10.06 13.65
N THR A 368 1.83 9.56 13.30
CA THR A 368 2.49 8.46 14.03
C THR A 368 2.86 8.88 15.46
N LEU A 369 3.52 10.02 15.63
CA LEU A 369 3.93 10.50 16.96
C LEU A 369 2.73 10.85 17.84
N PHE A 370 1.67 11.43 17.27
CA PHE A 370 0.42 11.72 17.96
C PHE A 370 -0.23 10.43 18.49
N ASP A 371 -0.34 9.41 17.63
CA ASP A 371 -0.93 8.13 18.01
C ASP A 371 -0.08 7.35 19.03
N LEU A 372 1.25 7.54 19.04
CA LEU A 372 2.13 6.99 20.09
C LEU A 372 1.97 7.68 21.44
N LEU A 373 1.73 9.00 21.45
CA LEU A 373 1.64 9.80 22.68
C LEU A 373 0.23 9.79 23.30
N ARG A 374 -0.79 9.41 22.53
CA ARG A 374 -2.17 9.32 23.02
C ARG A 374 -2.30 8.19 24.03
N GLN A 375 -2.87 8.50 25.19
CA GLN A 375 -3.28 7.49 26.16
C GLN A 375 -4.54 6.80 25.63
N VAL A 376 -4.46 5.48 25.47
CA VAL A 376 -5.64 4.64 25.23
C VAL A 376 -5.79 3.77 26.48
N PRO A 377 -7.00 3.59 27.04
CA PRO A 377 -7.19 2.65 28.14
C PRO A 377 -6.63 1.27 27.77
N GLY A 378 -5.74 0.74 28.60
CA GLY A 378 -5.00 -0.51 28.31
C GLY A 378 -3.77 -0.35 27.41
N SER A 379 -3.34 0.87 27.09
CA SER A 379 -2.12 1.11 26.30
C SER A 379 -0.84 0.89 27.10
N VAL A 380 0.30 1.15 26.43
CA VAL A 380 1.65 1.07 26.99
C VAL A 380 1.69 1.67 28.40
N LYS A 381 2.05 0.84 29.39
CA LYS A 381 2.01 1.18 30.82
C LYS A 381 2.84 2.40 31.20
N ASP A 382 3.67 2.92 30.29
CA ASP A 382 4.61 4.00 30.54
C ASP A 382 4.54 5.12 29.50
N VAL A 383 3.37 5.77 29.37
CA VAL A 383 3.23 6.97 28.53
C VAL A 383 4.20 8.09 28.97
N SER A 384 4.53 8.16 30.26
CA SER A 384 5.52 9.11 30.79
C SER A 384 6.91 8.87 30.20
N GLN A 385 7.36 7.60 30.12
CA GLN A 385 8.61 7.23 29.46
C GLN A 385 8.58 7.51 27.95
N ILE A 386 7.48 7.21 27.26
CA ILE A 386 7.34 7.53 25.83
C ILE A 386 7.47 9.04 25.61
N ARG A 387 6.83 9.87 26.45
CA ARG A 387 6.97 11.33 26.40
C ARG A 387 8.40 11.77 26.64
N MET A 388 9.09 11.19 27.62
CA MET A 388 10.49 11.50 27.90
C MET A 388 11.40 11.14 26.71
N ILE A 389 11.19 9.98 26.10
CA ILE A 389 11.90 9.54 24.88
C ILE A 389 11.65 10.55 23.74
N ALA A 390 10.40 10.95 23.54
CA ALA A 390 10.03 11.93 22.52
C ALA A 390 10.64 13.32 22.76
N LEU A 391 10.66 13.80 24.00
CA LEU A 391 11.34 15.04 24.39
C LEU A 391 12.83 14.98 24.07
N ASN A 392 13.50 13.88 24.45
CA ASN A 392 14.92 13.67 24.15
C ASN A 392 15.20 13.54 22.65
N ALA A 393 14.23 13.11 21.85
CA ALA A 393 14.31 13.08 20.38
C ALA A 393 14.18 14.49 19.73
N GLY A 394 13.81 15.50 20.51
CA GLY A 394 13.54 16.86 20.04
C GLY A 394 12.17 16.99 19.37
N ILE A 395 11.14 16.37 19.95
CA ILE A 395 9.78 16.39 19.40
C ILE A 395 9.19 17.80 19.26
N HIS A 396 9.50 18.71 20.19
CA HIS A 396 9.01 20.09 20.15
C HIS A 396 9.46 20.80 18.88
N ASP A 397 10.75 20.67 18.53
CA ASP A 397 11.31 21.33 17.36
C ASP A 397 10.68 20.82 16.06
N VAL A 398 10.53 19.50 15.92
CA VAL A 398 9.98 18.90 14.69
C VAL A 398 8.50 19.21 14.51
N VAL A 399 7.72 19.16 15.59
CA VAL A 399 6.29 19.48 15.55
C VAL A 399 6.09 20.96 15.25
N LYS A 400 6.79 21.84 15.97
CA LYS A 400 6.70 23.29 15.73
C LYS A 400 7.12 23.63 14.30
N ASN A 401 8.24 23.08 13.81
CA ASN A 401 8.73 23.34 12.45
C ASN A 401 7.70 22.89 11.39
N ALA A 402 7.12 21.69 11.55
CA ALA A 402 6.07 21.22 10.66
C ALA A 402 4.83 22.13 10.67
N MET A 403 4.39 22.60 11.83
CA MET A 403 3.25 23.53 11.93
C MET A 403 3.54 24.89 11.28
N VAL A 404 4.77 25.40 11.40
CA VAL A 404 5.21 26.64 10.75
C VAL A 404 5.33 26.51 9.23
N ASN A 405 5.82 25.36 8.74
CA ASN A 405 5.96 25.10 7.31
C ASN A 405 4.62 24.82 6.63
N PHE A 406 3.65 24.26 7.35
CA PHE A 406 2.34 23.86 6.81
C PHE A 406 1.16 24.43 7.61
N PRO A 407 1.06 25.76 7.79
CA PRO A 407 0.06 26.37 8.66
C PRO A 407 -1.38 26.25 8.14
N LYS A 408 -1.53 25.88 6.86
CA LYS A 408 -2.82 25.62 6.18
C LYS A 408 -3.25 24.15 6.24
N SER A 409 -2.44 23.25 6.78
CA SER A 409 -2.83 21.85 6.97
C SER A 409 -3.49 21.69 8.33
N LEU A 410 -4.81 21.57 8.33
CA LEU A 410 -5.60 21.45 9.57
C LEU A 410 -5.13 20.27 10.43
N GLU A 411 -4.86 19.12 9.81
CA GLU A 411 -4.41 17.90 10.47
C GLU A 411 -3.06 18.10 11.18
N ILE A 412 -2.07 18.66 10.47
CA ILE A 412 -0.73 18.94 11.01
C ILE A 412 -0.83 19.91 12.19
N VAL A 413 -1.58 21.00 12.03
CA VAL A 413 -1.67 22.03 13.07
C VAL A 413 -2.43 21.50 14.28
N MET A 414 -3.60 20.88 14.11
CA MET A 414 -4.41 20.41 15.24
C MET A 414 -3.70 19.30 16.04
N MET A 415 -3.14 18.28 15.38
CA MET A 415 -2.38 17.24 16.07
C MET A 415 -1.12 17.82 16.72
N GLY A 416 -0.41 18.71 16.02
CA GLY A 416 0.78 19.36 16.54
C GLY A 416 0.52 20.19 17.80
N GLN A 417 -0.55 21.00 17.82
CA GLN A 417 -0.97 21.76 18.99
C GLN A 417 -1.22 20.87 20.20
N GLN A 418 -1.98 19.78 20.01
CA GLN A 418 -2.27 18.84 21.08
C GLN A 418 -1.00 18.17 21.61
N MET A 419 -0.06 17.80 20.74
CA MET A 419 1.23 17.22 21.15
C MET A 419 2.08 18.21 21.95
N LEU A 420 2.20 19.46 21.51
CA LEU A 420 2.96 20.50 22.21
C LEU A 420 2.39 20.75 23.61
N ILE A 421 1.06 20.84 23.74
CA ILE A 421 0.39 20.99 25.03
C ILE A 421 0.62 19.75 25.91
N ALA A 422 0.39 18.56 25.37
CA ALA A 422 0.51 17.29 26.12
C ALA A 422 1.94 16.98 26.59
N THR A 423 2.94 17.58 25.96
CA THR A 423 4.36 17.44 26.31
C THR A 423 4.92 18.66 27.05
N GLY A 424 4.07 19.60 27.47
CA GLY A 424 4.44 20.72 28.33
C GLY A 424 5.29 21.80 27.66
N TYR A 425 5.20 21.97 26.34
CA TYR A 425 5.91 23.04 25.62
C TYR A 425 5.47 24.43 26.13
N GLN A 426 6.44 25.29 26.48
CA GLN A 426 6.19 26.60 27.11
C GLN A 426 6.27 27.79 26.14
N GLY A 427 6.67 27.56 24.89
CA GLY A 427 6.81 28.64 23.90
C GLY A 427 5.51 28.92 23.14
N ASP A 428 5.57 29.86 22.19
CA ASP A 428 4.45 30.16 21.31
C ASP A 428 4.09 28.96 20.43
N ILE A 429 2.81 28.56 20.49
CA ILE A 429 2.25 27.46 19.72
C ILE A 429 1.64 28.02 18.42
N PRO A 430 2.13 27.60 17.23
CA PRO A 430 1.57 28.07 15.97
C PRO A 430 0.07 27.76 15.84
N GLN A 431 -0.65 28.67 15.18
CA GLN A 431 -2.10 28.59 15.00
C GLN A 431 -2.44 28.27 13.55
N TYR A 432 -3.62 27.67 13.33
CA TYR A 432 -4.08 27.33 12.00
C TYR A 432 -4.43 28.59 11.20
N GLU A 433 -3.86 28.73 10.00
CA GLU A 433 -4.06 29.88 9.10
C GLU A 433 -5.15 29.64 8.05
N GLY A 434 -6.16 28.82 8.38
CA GLY A 434 -7.28 28.58 7.47
C GLY A 434 -7.92 29.86 6.96
N ASN A 435 -8.42 29.82 5.72
CA ASN A 435 -9.07 30.95 5.06
C ASN A 435 -10.16 31.55 5.96
N ARG A 436 -9.83 32.64 6.67
CA ARG A 436 -10.80 33.50 7.37
C ARG A 436 -11.60 34.38 6.40
N ASN A 437 -11.48 34.11 5.10
CA ASN A 437 -12.10 34.87 4.01
C ASN A 437 -13.31 34.13 3.45
N HIS A 438 -14.27 33.73 4.29
CA HIS A 438 -15.61 33.33 3.87
C HIS A 438 -16.67 33.91 4.78
#